data_AF-A0A940WW17-F1
#
_entry.id   AF-A0A940WW17-F1
#
_cell.length_a   1.000
_cell.length_b   1.000
_cell.length_c   1.000
_cell.angle_alpha   90.00
_cell.angle_beta   90.00
_cell.angle_gamma   90.00
#
_symmetry.space_group_name_H-M   'P 1'
#
loop_
_entity.id
_entity.type
_entity.pdbx_description
1 polymer ?
#
loop_
_entity_poly.entity_id
_entity_poly.type
_entity_poly.pdbx_seq_one_letter_code
_entity_poly.pdbx_strand_id
1 'polypeptide(L)' 'MRCGSKCFLVELEVDGEMHRKSVNARTQVDARKTIRVEYGVGAQIISVKEEKRDK' A
#
# COMPACT_ATOMS: atom_id res chain seq x y z
N MET A 1 -1.80 8.22 17.63
CA MET A 1 -0.84 7.70 16.63
C MET A 1 -0.46 6.28 17.03
N ARG A 2 -0.52 5.29 16.13
CA ARG A 2 -0.07 3.92 16.44
C ARG A 2 1.45 3.88 16.32
N CYS A 3 2.16 3.73 17.44
CA CYS A 3 3.62 3.63 17.47
C CYS A 3 4.13 2.54 16.49
N GLY A 4 5.15 2.88 15.69
CA GLY A 4 5.83 1.96 14.77
C GLY A 4 5.24 1.84 13.35
N SER A 5 4.30 2.69 12.95
CA SER A 5 3.82 2.73 11.56
C SER A 5 4.85 3.36 10.61
N LYS A 6 5.16 2.64 9.53
CA LYS A 6 5.97 3.08 8.39
C LYS A 6 5.06 3.47 7.23
N CYS A 7 5.55 4.30 6.32
CA CYS A 7 4.88 4.59 5.05
C CYS A 7 5.27 3.53 4.03
N PHE A 8 4.28 2.95 3.36
CA PHE A 8 4.48 2.05 2.23
C PHE A 8 3.82 2.63 0.99
N LEU A 9 4.56 2.71 -0.10
CA LEU A 9 4.02 3.02 -1.42
C LEU A 9 3.54 1.71 -2.07
N VAL A 10 2.25 1.66 -2.38
CA VAL A 10 1.61 0.54 -3.06
C VAL A 10 1.26 0.95 -4.48
N GLU A 11 1.75 0.20 -5.45
CA GLU A 11 1.32 0.29 -6.85
C GLU A 11 0.29 -0.80 -7.09
N LEU A 12 -0.89 -0.41 -7.55
CA LEU A 12 -1.98 -1.32 -7.85
C LEU A 12 -2.65 -0.94 -9.16
N GLU A 13 -3.26 -1.90 -9.81
CA GLU A 13 -4.11 -1.71 -10.99
C GLU A 13 -5.56 -1.94 -10.60
N VAL A 14 -6.44 -1.02 -10.99
CA VAL A 14 -7.89 -1.09 -10.77
C VAL A 14 -8.56 -0.69 -12.08
N ASP A 15 -9.45 -1.54 -12.60
CA ASP A 15 -10.19 -1.29 -13.84
C ASP A 15 -9.30 -0.95 -15.06
N GLY A 16 -8.07 -1.49 -15.09
CA GLY A 16 -7.08 -1.24 -16.15
C GLY A 16 -6.28 0.05 -15.98
N GLU A 17 -6.51 0.80 -14.90
CA GLU A 17 -5.76 2.01 -14.57
C GLU A 17 -4.73 1.76 -13.46
N MET A 18 -3.53 2.30 -13.67
CA MET A 18 -2.43 2.21 -12.71
C MET A 18 -2.57 3.29 -11.63
N HIS A 19 -2.77 2.86 -10.39
CA HIS A 19 -2.83 3.72 -9.22
C HIS A 19 -1.63 3.53 -8.31
N ARG A 20 -1.21 4.63 -7.69
CA ARG A 20 -0.18 4.65 -6.65
C ARG A 20 -0.75 5.23 -5.37
N LYS A 21 -0.59 4.52 -4.26
CA LYS A 21 -1.12 4.95 -2.97
C LYS A 21 -0.13 4.74 -1.84
N SER A 22 0.04 5.76 -1.01
CA SER A 22 0.80 5.66 0.23
C SER A 22 -0.10 5.19 1.37
N VAL A 23 0.35 4.16 2.08
CA VAL A 23 -0.37 3.54 3.20
C VAL A 23 0.53 3.49 4.41
N ASN A 24 0.01 3.96 5.55
CA ASN A 24 0.67 3.82 6.84
C ASN A 24 0.38 2.44 7.43
N ALA A 25 1.40 1.59 7.53
CA ALA A 25 1.27 0.23 8.04
C ALA A 25 2.50 -0.18 8.87
N ARG A 26 2.42 -1.27 9.64
CA ARG A 26 3.60 -1.80 10.37
C ARG A 26 4.48 -2.68 9.48
N THR A 27 3.86 -3.38 8.55
CA THR A 27 4.48 -4.36 7.66
C THR A 27 3.93 -4.23 6.25
N GLN A 28 4.64 -4.79 5.26
CA GLN A 28 4.12 -4.86 3.89
C GLN A 28 2.82 -5.69 3.80
N VAL A 29 2.66 -6.71 4.65
CA VAL A 29 1.44 -7.53 4.71
C VAL A 29 0.26 -6.70 5.17
N ASP A 30 0.45 -5.87 6.20
CA ASP A 30 -0.59 -4.95 6.66
C ASP A 30 -0.94 -3.91 5.58
N ALA A 31 0.05 -3.38 4.85
CA ALA A 31 -0.19 -2.46 3.75
C ALA A 31 -1.05 -3.12 2.63
N ARG A 32 -0.76 -4.37 2.27
CA ARG A 32 -1.56 -5.14 1.30
C ARG A 32 -3.00 -5.36 1.79
N LYS A 33 -3.17 -5.70 3.07
CA LYS A 33 -4.50 -5.88 3.67
C LYS A 33 -5.31 -4.59 3.62
N THR A 34 -4.70 -3.45 3.98
CA THR A 34 -5.37 -2.15 3.93
C THR A 34 -5.84 -1.81 2.51
N ILE A 35 -4.97 -1.98 1.51
CA ILE A 35 -5.34 -1.76 0.10
C ILE A 35 -6.46 -2.69 -0.34
N ARG A 36 -6.42 -3.97 0.07
CA ARG A 36 -7.45 -4.94 -0.29
C ARG A 36 -8.79 -4.69 0.40
N VAL A 37 -8.80 -4.11 1.60
CA VAL A 37 -10.03 -3.64 2.26
C VAL A 37 -10.60 -2.42 1.53
N GLU A 38 -9.73 -1.53 1.04
CA GLU A 38 -10.15 -0.28 0.42
C GLU A 38 -10.64 -0.43 -1.02
N TYR A 39 -9.93 -1.21 -1.85
CA TYR A 39 -10.24 -1.39 -3.27
C TYR A 39 -10.91 -2.73 -3.59
N GLY A 40 -11.04 -3.63 -2.59
CA GLY A 40 -11.70 -4.92 -2.76
C GLY A 40 -10.93 -5.90 -3.65
N VAL A 41 -11.68 -6.82 -4.28
CA VAL A 41 -11.13 -7.91 -5.12
C VAL A 41 -10.67 -7.42 -6.49
N GLY A 42 -11.15 -6.25 -6.94
CA GLY A 42 -10.80 -5.66 -8.23
C GLY A 42 -9.41 -5.03 -8.29
N ALA A 43 -8.76 -4.81 -7.15
CA ALA A 43 -7.40 -4.28 -7.12
C ALA A 43 -6.34 -5.38 -7.26
N GLN A 44 -5.58 -5.32 -8.34
CA GLN A 44 -4.37 -6.11 -8.51
C GLN A 44 -3.17 -5.35 -7.94
N ILE A 45 -2.65 -5.81 -6.80
CA ILE A 45 -1.46 -5.22 -6.19
C ILE A 45 -0.22 -5.68 -6.96
N ILE A 46 0.46 -4.75 -7.62
CA ILE A 46 1.66 -5.01 -8.43
C ILE A 46 2.91 -4.95 -7.56
N SER A 47 3.06 -3.88 -6.78
CA SER A 47 4.25 -3.68 -5.94
C SER A 47 3.91 -3.02 -4.61
N VAL A 48 4.66 -3.38 -3.57
CA VAL A 48 4.58 -2.76 -2.24
C VAL A 48 6.00 -2.47 -1.80
N LYS A 49 6.33 -1.20 -1.63
CA LYS A 49 7.67 -0.74 -1.23
C LYS A 49 7.56 0.12 0.01
N GLU A 50 8.46 -0.06 0.95
CA GLU A 50 8.59 0.88 2.07
C GLU A 50 9.11 2.20 1.52
N GLU A 51 8.41 3.30 1.79
CA GLU A 51 8.88 4.65 1.50
C GLU A 51 9.98 4.98 2.52
N LYS A 52 11.21 4.63 2.17
CA LYS A 52 12.37 5.10 2.90
C LYS A 52 12.54 6.56 2.55
N ARG A 53 12.35 7.45 3.54
CA ARG A 53 12.84 8.82 3.42
C ARG A 53 14.36 8.71 3.48
N ASP A 54 15.00 8.66 2.33
CA ASP A 54 16.45 8.90 2.24
C ASP A 54 16.70 10.27 2.87
N LYS A 55 17.54 10.28 3.90
CA LYS A 55 17.89 11.45 4.70
C LYS A 55 19.23 11.99 4.23
#